data_AF-A0A7C6A7Y2-F1
#
_entry.id   AF-A0A7C6A7Y2-F1
#
_cell.length_a   1.000
_cell.length_b   1.000
_cell.length_c   1.000
_cell.angle_alpha   90.00
_cell.angle_beta   90.00
_cell.angle_gamma   90.00
#
_symmetry.space_group_name_H-M   'P 1'
#
loop_
_entity.id
_entity.type
_entity.pdbx_description
1 polymer ?
#
loop_
_entity_poly.entity_id
_entity_poly.type
_entity_poly.pdbx_seq_one_letter_code
_entity_poly.pdbx_strand_id
1 'polypeptide(L)'
;MLVHGHRKLSASVRLARRKPSILFISLIIVILLSCTSKVVKPPIPKDIAPAEIPKFAFTQLKNQKSFQFYLRFKTDFPTLTEAEFKGKVVLPDQEERTGVWHRSGEKFLERIKGIGNFQYEGKNDKWEIHPRGEESNILIPIERILLFSEFELKSKDSRALVFTFQPNLIFLDPTQSKRMNGLLTINSSHLLPLRIAVSDSAKTAFWEIQFFNFNRQNKISFPFTPKVIIQLIADSKIDNKTKAILLDRFQQLGFRVKVRTYAADLGPRLEIQSEKDIAETQLNLIISQGKVEIYSGEWLAVLDEKTSDPEQIRYFQFKPVKLSELIFTNPAIERASANLDQGPEPILELYLKAKLQPPDKEKLVFLLLDNEIIGYTQVLENQLIDRMQFKAIGDVLKVKTIAAVINSGMMKPTLKLLAKKEI
;
A
#
# COMPACT_ATOMS: atom_id res chain seq x y z
N MET A 1 -47.10 74.85 3.34
CA MET A 1 -47.11 74.73 4.82
C MET A 1 -47.43 73.26 5.12
N LEU A 2 -46.64 72.59 6.00
CA LEU A 2 -46.60 71.13 6.29
C LEU A 2 -46.02 70.28 5.14
N VAL A 3 -44.72 69.89 5.10
CA VAL A 3 -43.90 68.99 5.95
C VAL A 3 -44.46 67.57 6.03
N HIS A 4 -43.75 66.58 5.44
CA HIS A 4 -43.50 65.18 5.82
C HIS A 4 -42.69 64.56 4.66
N GLY A 5 -41.53 63.90 4.77
CA GLY A 5 -40.87 63.25 5.89
C GLY A 5 -40.42 61.84 5.46
N HIS A 6 -39.40 61.71 4.59
CA HIS A 6 -38.83 60.39 4.23
C HIS A 6 -37.39 60.26 4.76
N ARG A 7 -37.24 59.49 5.84
CA ARG A 7 -35.96 59.00 6.37
C ARG A 7 -35.43 57.86 5.50
N LYS A 8 -34.21 58.01 4.97
CA LYS A 8 -33.38 56.89 4.48
C LYS A 8 -32.53 56.37 5.65
N LEU A 9 -32.64 55.06 5.93
CA LEU A 9 -31.74 54.34 6.83
C LEU A 9 -30.59 53.76 6.01
N SER A 10 -29.36 54.17 6.30
CA SER A 10 -28.12 53.57 5.77
C SER A 10 -27.59 52.54 6.76
N ALA A 11 -27.48 51.29 6.32
CA ALA A 11 -26.81 50.22 7.07
C ALA A 11 -25.32 50.22 6.70
N SER A 12 -24.46 50.50 7.67
CA SER A 12 -23.00 50.44 7.54
C SER A 12 -22.50 49.10 8.05
N VAL A 13 -22.02 48.24 7.15
CA VAL A 13 -21.38 46.96 7.50
C VAL A 13 -19.90 47.22 7.79
N ARG A 14 -19.50 47.20 9.07
CA ARG A 14 -18.09 47.20 9.48
C ARG A 14 -17.52 45.79 9.43
N LEU A 15 -16.68 45.51 8.44
CA LEU A 15 -15.83 44.31 8.40
C LEU A 15 -14.69 44.46 9.41
N ALA A 16 -14.74 43.69 10.50
CA ALA A 16 -13.66 43.57 11.46
C ALA A 16 -12.50 42.75 10.87
N ARG A 17 -11.41 43.43 10.50
CA ARG A 17 -10.12 42.81 10.17
C ARG A 17 -9.53 42.16 11.43
N ARG A 18 -9.70 40.85 11.60
CA ARG A 18 -8.97 40.07 12.61
C ARG A 18 -7.51 39.94 12.16
N LYS A 19 -6.59 40.57 12.90
CA LYS A 19 -5.14 40.31 12.77
C LYS A 19 -4.88 38.86 13.19
N PRO A 20 -4.23 38.03 12.37
CA PRO A 20 -3.85 36.68 12.78
C PRO A 20 -2.86 36.79 13.94
N SER A 21 -3.24 36.20 15.07
CA SER A 21 -2.47 36.19 16.31
C SER A 21 -1.10 35.55 16.07
N ILE A 22 -0.02 36.28 16.34
CA ILE A 22 1.38 35.85 16.18
C ILE A 22 1.65 34.50 16.88
N LEU A 23 0.90 34.18 17.93
CA LEU A 23 0.92 32.90 18.65
C LEU A 23 0.58 31.67 17.78
N PHE A 24 -0.23 31.80 16.74
CA PHE A 24 -0.60 30.67 15.87
C PHE A 24 0.52 30.27 14.91
N ILE A 25 1.35 31.24 14.49
CA ILE A 25 2.48 31.00 13.59
C ILE A 25 3.62 30.28 14.35
N SER A 26 3.86 30.65 15.61
CA SER A 26 4.88 30.00 16.45
C SER A 26 4.55 28.53 16.74
N LEU A 27 3.28 28.21 16.98
CA LEU A 27 2.83 26.84 17.25
C LEU A 27 2.99 25.93 16.02
N ILE A 28 2.72 26.44 14.82
CA ILE A 28 2.90 25.68 13.57
C ILE A 28 4.39 25.41 13.32
N ILE A 29 5.28 26.35 13.62
CA ILE A 29 6.74 26.16 13.48
C ILE A 29 7.26 25.09 14.46
N VAL A 30 6.77 25.03 15.70
CA VAL A 30 7.18 24.00 16.67
C VAL A 30 6.67 22.61 16.27
N ILE A 31 5.45 22.49 15.73
CA ILE A 31 4.91 21.21 15.24
C ILE A 31 5.67 20.73 14.00
N LEU A 32 6.06 21.63 13.09
CA LEU A 32 6.85 21.29 11.91
C LEU A 32 8.31 20.90 12.25
N LEU A 33 8.89 21.45 13.33
CA LEU A 33 10.25 21.11 13.77
C LEU A 33 10.31 19.83 14.65
N SER A 34 9.18 19.38 15.20
CA SER A 34 9.15 18.22 16.11
C SER A 34 8.93 16.88 15.41
N CYS A 35 8.68 16.86 14.09
CA CYS A 35 8.65 15.63 13.30
C CYS A 35 10.06 15.20 12.85
N THR A 36 11.00 15.11 13.79
CA THR A 36 12.27 14.42 13.51
C THR A 36 12.02 12.92 13.56
N SER A 37 12.09 12.26 12.41
CA SER A 37 11.97 10.81 12.29
C SER A 37 12.98 10.15 13.22
N LYS A 38 12.52 9.60 14.35
CA LYS A 38 13.40 8.87 15.27
C LYS A 38 14.01 7.70 14.50
N VAL A 39 15.34 7.66 14.46
CA VAL A 39 16.07 6.48 14.02
C VAL A 39 15.56 5.31 14.87
N VAL A 40 15.15 4.22 14.23
CA VAL A 40 14.80 3.00 14.96
C VAL A 40 16.08 2.50 15.61
N LYS A 41 16.21 2.77 16.91
CA LYS A 41 17.31 2.33 17.76
C LYS A 41 16.83 1.09 18.52
N PRO A 42 16.96 -0.12 17.99
CA PRO A 42 16.87 -1.29 18.86
C PRO A 42 17.95 -1.17 19.96
N PRO A 43 17.75 -1.81 21.12
CA PRO A 43 18.69 -1.71 22.22
C PRO A 43 20.08 -2.16 21.77
N ILE A 44 21.06 -1.27 21.95
CA ILE A 44 22.48 -1.61 21.75
C ILE A 44 22.87 -2.48 22.95
N PRO A 45 23.38 -3.72 22.74
CA PRO A 45 23.90 -4.53 23.82
C PRO A 45 25.01 -3.77 24.55
N LYS A 46 24.96 -3.76 25.89
CA LYS A 46 25.94 -3.02 26.70
C LYS A 46 27.36 -3.57 26.55
N ASP A 47 27.48 -4.87 26.27
CA ASP A 47 28.73 -5.62 26.27
C ASP A 47 29.00 -6.29 24.92
N ILE A 48 28.71 -5.61 23.81
CA ILE A 48 29.06 -6.15 22.48
C ILE A 48 30.58 -6.19 22.31
N ALA A 49 31.13 -7.38 22.03
CA ALA A 49 32.55 -7.52 21.76
C ALA A 49 32.93 -6.72 20.51
N PRO A 50 34.10 -6.05 20.47
CA PRO A 50 34.49 -5.23 19.32
C PRO A 50 34.39 -5.94 17.96
N ALA A 51 34.75 -7.23 17.92
CA ALA A 51 34.67 -8.05 16.71
C ALA A 51 33.23 -8.31 16.21
N GLU A 52 32.22 -8.20 17.08
CA GLU A 52 30.81 -8.40 16.73
C GLU A 52 30.11 -7.12 16.25
N ILE A 53 30.71 -5.95 16.55
CA ILE A 53 30.14 -4.64 16.18
C ILE A 53 29.84 -4.53 14.68
N PRO A 54 30.71 -4.96 13.75
CA PRO A 54 30.42 -4.98 12.31
C PRO A 54 29.15 -5.77 11.93
N LYS A 55 29.01 -6.99 12.46
CA LYS A 55 27.85 -7.85 12.20
C LYS A 55 26.57 -7.25 12.79
N PHE A 56 26.66 -6.67 13.98
CA PHE A 56 25.56 -5.95 14.60
C PHE A 56 25.17 -4.73 13.75
N ALA A 57 26.12 -3.92 13.30
CA ALA A 57 25.86 -2.75 12.47
C ALA A 57 25.16 -3.09 11.16
N PHE A 58 25.54 -4.20 10.51
CA PHE A 58 24.84 -4.65 9.32
C PHE A 58 23.41 -5.13 9.62
N THR A 59 23.22 -5.83 10.74
CA THR A 59 21.88 -6.20 11.23
C THR A 59 21.03 -4.95 11.52
N GLN A 60 21.65 -3.91 12.09
CA GLN A 60 21.00 -2.62 12.33
C GLN A 60 20.54 -1.94 11.04
N LEU A 61 21.36 -1.97 9.99
CA LEU A 61 21.00 -1.44 8.68
C LEU A 61 19.75 -2.15 8.11
N LYS A 62 19.69 -3.49 8.20
CA LYS A 62 18.55 -4.31 7.77
C LYS A 62 17.27 -4.06 8.58
N ASN A 63 17.40 -3.53 9.81
CA ASN A 63 16.26 -3.23 10.70
C ASN A 63 15.76 -1.78 10.61
N GLN A 64 16.34 -0.96 9.73
CA GLN A 64 15.81 0.39 9.51
C GLN A 64 14.49 0.34 8.73
N LYS A 65 13.73 1.43 8.73
CA LYS A 65 12.58 1.62 7.82
C LYS A 65 13.04 2.11 6.45
N SER A 66 14.02 2.99 6.43
CA SER A 66 14.60 3.50 5.18
C SER A 66 16.00 4.06 5.37
N PHE A 67 16.75 4.19 4.27
CA PHE A 67 18.01 4.91 4.21
C PHE A 67 18.31 5.35 2.77
N GLN A 68 19.22 6.30 2.63
CA GLN A 68 19.80 6.68 1.35
C GLN A 68 21.22 6.18 1.25
N PHE A 69 21.68 5.98 0.02
CA PHE A 69 23.05 5.61 -0.25
C PHE A 69 23.63 6.35 -1.45
N TYR A 70 24.95 6.43 -1.47
CA TYR A 70 25.74 6.80 -2.63
C TYR A 70 26.78 5.71 -2.86
N LEU A 71 26.77 5.13 -4.05
CA LEU A 71 27.62 4.02 -4.46
C LEU A 71 28.56 4.51 -5.57
N ARG A 72 29.84 4.19 -5.44
CA ARG A 72 30.85 4.34 -6.48
C ARG A 72 31.53 3.01 -6.72
N PHE A 73 31.80 2.73 -7.98
CA PHE A 73 32.40 1.49 -8.42
C PHE A 73 33.41 1.78 -9.52
N LYS A 74 34.52 1.05 -9.51
CA LYS A 74 35.49 1.01 -10.60
C LYS A 74 36.15 -0.36 -10.67
N THR A 75 36.30 -0.88 -11.87
CA THR A 75 37.21 -1.97 -12.19
C THR A 75 37.86 -1.71 -13.56
N ASP A 76 39.09 -2.15 -13.73
CA ASP A 76 39.85 -2.13 -14.98
C ASP A 76 39.80 -3.47 -15.74
N PHE A 77 39.19 -4.51 -15.16
CA PHE A 77 39.14 -5.86 -15.72
C PHE A 77 37.69 -6.43 -15.71
N PRO A 78 37.25 -7.15 -16.77
CA PRO A 78 37.94 -7.38 -18.05
C PRO A 78 38.02 -6.13 -18.94
N THR A 79 37.23 -5.11 -18.62
CA THR A 79 37.21 -3.81 -19.31
C THR A 79 37.03 -2.70 -18.29
N LEU A 80 37.65 -1.53 -18.53
CA LEU A 80 37.44 -0.35 -17.70
C LEU A 80 35.95 -0.01 -17.60
N THR A 81 35.44 -0.14 -16.38
CA THR A 81 34.04 0.09 -16.02
C THR A 81 34.01 0.91 -14.75
N GLU A 82 33.35 2.05 -14.80
CA GLU A 82 33.12 2.93 -13.66
C GLU A 82 31.62 3.17 -13.49
N ALA A 83 31.18 3.36 -12.26
CA ALA A 83 29.78 3.65 -12.00
C ALA A 83 29.59 4.53 -10.78
N GLU A 84 28.59 5.42 -10.85
CA GLU A 84 28.16 6.23 -9.72
C GLU A 84 26.64 6.24 -9.60
N PHE A 85 26.13 5.86 -8.43
CA PHE A 85 24.70 5.79 -8.15
C PHE A 85 24.34 6.52 -6.89
N LYS A 86 23.21 7.22 -6.93
CA LYS A 86 22.48 7.65 -5.73
C LYS A 86 21.24 6.79 -5.63
N GLY A 87 20.95 6.31 -4.43
CA GLY A 87 19.77 5.49 -4.22
C GLY A 87 19.13 5.69 -2.86
N LYS A 88 17.94 5.14 -2.74
CA LYS A 88 17.18 5.05 -1.51
C LYS A 88 16.57 3.66 -1.38
N VAL A 89 16.50 3.20 -0.14
CA VAL A 89 15.89 1.92 0.24
C VAL A 89 14.76 2.22 1.21
N VAL A 90 13.61 1.59 0.98
CA VAL A 90 12.49 1.52 1.92
C VAL A 90 12.25 0.05 2.20
N LEU A 91 12.52 -0.37 3.43
CA LEU A 91 12.47 -1.77 3.83
C LEU A 91 11.01 -2.23 4.00
N PRO A 92 10.70 -3.51 3.74
CA PRO A 92 11.66 -4.61 3.54
C PRO A 92 12.22 -4.76 2.11
N ASP A 93 11.57 -4.22 1.08
CA ASP A 93 11.78 -4.70 -0.28
C ASP A 93 11.77 -3.64 -1.39
N GLN A 94 11.77 -2.34 -1.07
CA GLN A 94 11.73 -1.28 -2.08
C GLN A 94 13.08 -0.59 -2.23
N GLU A 95 13.50 -0.37 -3.46
CA GLU A 95 14.70 0.38 -3.81
C GLU A 95 14.43 1.32 -5.00
N GLU A 96 15.05 2.49 -5.00
CA GLU A 96 15.17 3.34 -6.18
C GLU A 96 16.61 3.79 -6.28
N ARG A 97 17.21 3.61 -7.45
CA ARG A 97 18.54 4.11 -7.75
C ARG A 97 18.57 4.82 -9.08
N THR A 98 19.41 5.85 -9.16
CA THR A 98 19.69 6.56 -10.39
C THR A 98 21.17 6.85 -10.43
N GLY A 99 21.77 6.64 -11.59
CA GLY A 99 23.20 6.80 -11.74
C GLY A 99 23.65 6.67 -13.17
N VAL A 100 24.95 6.47 -13.28
CA VAL A 100 25.65 6.44 -14.56
C VAL A 100 26.64 5.29 -14.56
N TRP A 101 26.64 4.52 -15.64
CA TRP A 101 27.73 3.63 -16.00
C TRP A 101 28.64 4.31 -17.03
N HIS A 102 29.94 4.14 -16.87
CA HIS A 102 30.96 4.42 -17.87
C HIS A 102 31.61 3.08 -18.22
N ARG A 103 31.36 2.55 -19.41
CA ARG A 103 31.88 1.25 -19.86
C ARG A 103 32.48 1.39 -21.25
N SER A 104 33.74 1.01 -21.41
CA SER A 104 34.43 1.05 -22.71
C SER A 104 34.36 2.42 -23.42
N GLY A 105 34.38 3.52 -22.65
CA GLY A 105 34.28 4.88 -23.18
C GLY A 105 32.85 5.40 -23.39
N GLU A 106 31.83 4.55 -23.26
CA GLU A 106 30.43 4.95 -23.39
C GLU A 106 29.79 5.25 -22.04
N LYS A 107 28.86 6.21 -22.04
CA LYS A 107 28.14 6.66 -20.85
C LYS A 107 26.68 6.24 -20.94
N PHE A 108 26.20 5.48 -19.96
CA PHE A 108 24.82 5.02 -19.88
C PHE A 108 24.15 5.57 -18.63
N LEU A 109 23.00 6.22 -18.81
CA LEU A 109 22.15 6.62 -17.69
C LEU A 109 21.29 5.43 -17.27
N GLU A 110 21.26 5.15 -15.98
CA GLU A 110 20.45 4.07 -15.42
C GLU A 110 19.47 4.63 -14.39
N ARG A 111 18.21 4.22 -14.49
CA ARG A 111 17.15 4.50 -13.51
C ARG A 111 16.45 3.19 -13.19
N ILE A 112 16.55 2.73 -11.95
CA ILE A 112 15.95 1.47 -11.51
C ILE A 112 15.07 1.70 -10.30
N LYS A 113 13.91 1.04 -10.27
CA LYS A 113 13.04 0.94 -9.10
C LYS A 113 12.71 -0.52 -8.82
N GLY A 114 13.18 -1.08 -7.71
CA GLY A 114 12.90 -2.44 -7.29
C GLY A 114 11.75 -2.50 -6.27
N ILE A 115 10.87 -3.49 -6.40
CA ILE A 115 9.84 -3.83 -5.40
C ILE A 115 9.60 -5.35 -5.40
N GLY A 116 9.76 -5.99 -4.24
CA GLY A 116 9.68 -7.44 -4.11
C GLY A 116 10.60 -8.14 -5.12
N ASN A 117 10.00 -8.96 -5.98
CA ASN A 117 10.67 -9.75 -7.02
C ASN A 117 10.70 -9.08 -8.42
N PHE A 118 10.33 -7.80 -8.52
CA PHE A 118 10.30 -7.08 -9.78
C PHE A 118 11.18 -5.82 -9.75
N GLN A 119 11.68 -5.42 -10.91
CA GLN A 119 12.33 -4.13 -11.11
C GLN A 119 11.74 -3.40 -12.30
N TYR A 120 11.72 -2.07 -12.21
CA TYR A 120 11.38 -1.19 -13.31
C TYR A 120 12.65 -0.50 -13.79
N GLU A 121 12.95 -0.62 -15.08
CA GLU A 121 14.06 0.06 -15.74
C GLU A 121 13.55 1.21 -16.59
N GLY A 122 14.09 2.41 -16.37
CA GLY A 122 13.77 3.59 -17.15
C GLY A 122 14.67 3.71 -18.37
N LYS A 123 14.13 3.55 -19.59
CA LYS A 123 14.82 3.76 -20.87
C LYS A 123 13.98 4.67 -21.75
N ASN A 124 14.56 5.75 -22.29
CA ASN A 124 13.91 6.67 -23.24
C ASN A 124 12.49 7.11 -22.78
N ASP A 125 12.37 7.54 -21.53
CA ASP A 125 11.11 7.96 -20.86
C ASP A 125 10.02 6.89 -20.74
N LYS A 126 10.35 5.63 -21.04
CA LYS A 126 9.49 4.47 -20.80
C LYS A 126 10.04 3.66 -19.63
N TRP A 127 9.12 3.03 -18.91
CA TRP A 127 9.46 2.07 -17.86
C TRP A 127 9.16 0.66 -18.36
N GLU A 128 10.18 -0.18 -18.35
CA GLU A 128 10.06 -1.60 -18.64
C GLU A 128 10.09 -2.38 -17.32
N ILE A 129 9.29 -3.43 -17.22
CA ILE A 129 9.26 -4.31 -16.05
C ILE A 129 10.07 -5.57 -16.34
N HIS A 130 10.96 -5.92 -15.42
CA HIS A 130 11.81 -7.10 -15.48
C HIS A 130 11.74 -7.86 -14.15
N PRO A 131 12.04 -9.17 -14.13
CA PRO A 131 12.40 -9.85 -12.89
C PRO A 131 13.51 -9.09 -12.18
N ARG A 132 13.44 -9.02 -10.86
CA ARG A 132 14.45 -8.31 -10.07
C ARG A 132 15.76 -9.09 -10.05
N GLY A 133 16.82 -8.49 -10.57
CA GLY A 133 18.18 -9.00 -10.41
C GLY A 133 18.72 -8.74 -9.01
N GLU A 134 19.78 -9.45 -8.63
CA GLU A 134 20.42 -9.25 -7.33
C GLU A 134 21.07 -7.88 -7.22
N GLU A 135 21.53 -7.34 -8.34
CA GLU A 135 22.15 -6.03 -8.43
C GLU A 135 21.18 -4.91 -8.06
N SER A 136 19.88 -5.08 -8.25
CA SER A 136 18.86 -4.07 -7.88
C SER A 136 18.33 -4.25 -6.45
N ASN A 137 19.08 -4.98 -5.62
CA ASN A 137 18.92 -5.03 -4.17
C ASN A 137 20.29 -4.76 -3.52
N ILE A 138 20.56 -3.51 -3.16
CA ILE A 138 21.86 -3.05 -2.66
C ILE A 138 22.36 -3.80 -1.42
N LEU A 139 21.45 -4.40 -0.63
CA LEU A 139 21.82 -5.21 0.53
C LEU A 139 22.51 -6.52 0.13
N ILE A 140 22.21 -7.11 -1.03
CA ILE A 140 22.82 -8.35 -1.49
C ILE A 140 24.32 -8.16 -1.79
N PRO A 141 24.75 -7.17 -2.60
CA PRO A 141 26.17 -6.88 -2.78
C PRO A 141 26.89 -6.58 -1.47
N ILE A 142 26.28 -5.82 -0.55
CA ILE A 142 26.87 -5.54 0.77
C ILE A 142 27.08 -6.84 1.55
N GLU A 143 26.07 -7.70 1.60
CA GLU A 143 26.14 -8.97 2.33
C GLU A 143 27.26 -9.86 1.79
N ARG A 144 27.40 -9.95 0.46
CA ARG A 144 28.49 -10.68 -0.19
C ARG A 144 29.86 -10.13 0.17
N ILE A 145 30.02 -8.81 0.17
CA ILE A 145 31.29 -8.16 0.52
C ILE A 145 31.72 -8.49 1.95
N LEU A 146 30.76 -8.51 2.88
CA LEU A 146 31.01 -8.72 4.30
C LEU A 146 30.98 -10.21 4.71
N LEU A 147 30.59 -11.11 3.81
CA LEU A 147 30.43 -12.53 4.09
C LEU A 147 31.80 -13.17 4.40
N PHE A 148 31.88 -13.91 5.51
CA PHE A 148 33.09 -14.57 6.00
C PHE A 148 34.28 -13.65 6.29
N SER A 149 34.05 -12.33 6.34
CA SER A 149 35.10 -11.37 6.66
C SER A 149 35.42 -11.38 8.15
N GLU A 150 36.70 -11.48 8.48
CA GLU A 150 37.20 -11.16 9.82
C GLU A 150 37.44 -9.65 9.93
N PHE A 151 37.00 -9.05 11.03
CA PHE A 151 37.08 -7.61 11.24
C PHE A 151 38.05 -7.27 12.36
N GLU A 152 38.95 -6.33 12.08
CA GLU A 152 39.90 -5.81 13.05
C GLU A 152 39.61 -4.32 13.31
N LEU A 153 39.57 -3.92 14.57
CA LEU A 153 39.37 -2.50 14.92
C LEU A 153 40.65 -1.73 14.62
N LYS A 154 40.59 -0.83 13.63
CA LYS A 154 41.70 0.04 13.23
C LYS A 154 41.74 1.33 14.05
N SER A 155 40.59 1.96 14.28
CA SER A 155 40.51 3.20 15.04
C SER A 155 39.14 3.39 15.69
N LYS A 156 39.13 4.12 16.81
CA LYS A 156 37.94 4.50 17.57
C LYS A 156 38.05 5.95 17.98
N ASP A 157 37.06 6.76 17.60
CA ASP A 157 36.89 8.12 18.09
C ASP A 157 35.45 8.36 18.57
N SER A 158 35.16 9.59 19.02
CA SER A 158 33.85 9.94 19.57
C SER A 158 32.72 9.90 18.54
N ARG A 159 33.01 9.91 17.24
CA ARG A 159 32.04 9.93 16.14
C ARG A 159 31.94 8.60 15.41
N ALA A 160 33.03 7.85 15.31
CA ALA A 160 33.12 6.67 14.46
C ALA A 160 34.05 5.57 15.01
N LEU A 161 33.69 4.35 14.65
CA LEU A 161 34.52 3.15 14.75
C LEU A 161 34.91 2.73 13.33
N VAL A 162 36.19 2.44 13.10
CA VAL A 162 36.71 2.02 11.79
C VAL A 162 37.30 0.63 11.91
N PHE A 163 36.81 -0.27 11.09
CA PHE A 163 37.26 -1.65 11.00
C PHE A 163 37.93 -1.93 9.66
N THR A 164 39.01 -2.70 9.67
CA THR A 164 39.59 -3.31 8.47
C THR A 164 39.08 -4.73 8.29
N PHE A 165 38.96 -5.18 7.05
CA PHE A 165 38.56 -6.55 6.74
C PHE A 165 39.07 -7.00 5.37
N GLN A 166 39.13 -8.32 5.15
CA GLN A 166 39.39 -8.91 3.84
C GLN A 166 38.05 -9.25 3.16
N PRO A 167 37.70 -8.59 2.05
CA PRO A 167 36.40 -8.74 1.43
C PRO A 167 36.34 -9.95 0.48
N ASN A 168 35.18 -10.58 0.37
CA ASN A 168 34.94 -11.63 -0.62
C ASN A 168 34.37 -11.04 -1.92
N LEU A 169 35.24 -10.79 -2.90
CA LEU A 169 34.89 -9.95 -4.06
C LEU A 169 35.28 -10.55 -5.41
N ILE A 170 34.79 -11.77 -5.66
CA ILE A 170 34.87 -12.42 -6.98
C ILE A 170 34.31 -11.50 -8.09
N PHE A 171 33.31 -10.66 -7.82
CA PHE A 171 32.75 -9.78 -8.85
C PHE A 171 33.58 -8.53 -9.16
N LEU A 172 34.46 -8.07 -8.25
CA LEU A 172 35.38 -6.95 -8.55
C LEU A 172 36.62 -7.43 -9.27
N ASP A 173 37.09 -8.62 -8.92
CA ASP A 173 38.20 -9.28 -9.57
C ASP A 173 37.88 -10.77 -9.75
N PRO A 174 37.24 -11.13 -10.89
CA PRO A 174 36.91 -12.52 -11.21
C PRO A 174 38.13 -13.43 -11.27
N THR A 175 39.32 -12.87 -11.55
CA THR A 175 40.58 -13.60 -11.65
C THR A 175 41.28 -13.79 -10.31
N GLN A 176 40.84 -13.08 -9.27
CA GLN A 176 41.47 -13.06 -7.94
C GLN A 176 42.98 -12.73 -7.98
N SER A 177 43.40 -11.96 -9.00
CA SER A 177 44.78 -11.51 -9.18
C SER A 177 45.17 -10.37 -8.24
N LYS A 178 44.19 -9.64 -7.69
CA LYS A 178 44.35 -8.44 -6.88
C LYS A 178 44.08 -8.73 -5.41
N ARG A 179 44.97 -8.23 -4.55
CA ARG A 179 44.73 -8.21 -3.11
C ARG A 179 43.89 -6.98 -2.74
N MET A 180 42.66 -7.23 -2.33
CA MET A 180 41.68 -6.21 -1.96
C MET A 180 41.65 -6.02 -0.44
N ASN A 181 41.55 -4.78 0.04
CA ASN A 181 41.38 -4.47 1.46
C ASN A 181 40.12 -3.66 1.68
N GLY A 182 39.37 -4.01 2.73
CA GLY A 182 38.12 -3.37 3.12
C GLY A 182 38.26 -2.44 4.33
N LEU A 183 37.44 -1.40 4.35
CA LEU A 183 37.22 -0.48 5.46
C LEU A 183 35.72 -0.34 5.72
N LEU A 184 35.30 -0.59 6.95
CA LEU A 184 33.94 -0.37 7.42
C LEU A 184 33.95 0.73 8.48
N THR A 185 33.26 1.83 8.21
CA THR A 185 33.07 2.94 9.15
C THR A 185 31.67 2.86 9.74
N ILE A 186 31.59 2.86 11.07
CA ILE A 186 30.35 2.73 11.85
C ILE A 186 30.22 3.93 12.77
N ASN A 187 29.03 4.49 12.91
CA ASN A 187 28.80 5.57 13.87
C ASN A 187 28.93 5.06 15.31
N SER A 188 29.71 5.75 16.14
CA SER A 188 29.98 5.35 17.53
C SER A 188 28.74 5.33 18.44
N SER A 189 27.74 6.15 18.14
CA SER A 189 26.60 6.42 19.02
C SER A 189 25.40 5.53 18.74
N HIS A 190 25.16 5.21 17.47
CA HIS A 190 23.98 4.42 17.05
C HIS A 190 24.35 3.13 16.31
N LEU A 191 25.64 2.84 16.16
CA LEU A 191 26.17 1.62 15.55
C LEU A 191 25.56 1.30 14.17
N LEU A 192 25.24 2.33 13.37
CA LEU A 192 24.86 2.14 11.97
C LEU A 192 26.10 2.30 11.08
N PRO A 193 26.20 1.52 9.99
CA PRO A 193 27.26 1.70 9.02
C PRO A 193 27.09 3.06 8.34
N LEU A 194 28.19 3.81 8.25
CA LEU A 194 28.28 5.08 7.55
C LEU A 194 28.91 4.90 6.17
N ARG A 195 29.88 3.99 6.06
CA ARG A 195 30.63 3.74 4.83
C ARG A 195 31.19 2.32 4.81
N ILE A 196 31.13 1.67 3.65
CA ILE A 196 31.90 0.45 3.34
C ILE A 196 32.70 0.77 2.09
N ALA A 197 34.02 0.64 2.18
CA ALA A 197 34.92 0.90 1.07
C ALA A 197 35.86 -0.29 0.91
N VAL A 198 36.06 -0.73 -0.32
CA VAL A 198 37.02 -1.74 -0.69
C VAL A 198 37.85 -1.23 -1.85
N SER A 199 39.16 -1.43 -1.79
CA SER A 199 40.05 -1.13 -2.91
C SER A 199 41.28 -2.02 -2.92
N ASP A 200 41.89 -2.16 -4.09
CA ASP A 200 43.28 -2.60 -4.21
C ASP A 200 44.25 -1.50 -3.76
N SER A 201 45.52 -1.84 -3.59
CA SER A 201 46.56 -0.87 -3.20
C SER A 201 46.78 0.22 -4.26
N ALA A 202 46.63 -0.12 -5.54
CA ALA A 202 46.81 0.82 -6.65
C ALA A 202 45.54 1.63 -6.97
N LYS A 203 44.41 1.35 -6.31
CA LYS A 203 43.08 1.96 -6.56
C LYS A 203 42.62 1.83 -8.02
N THR A 204 43.07 0.77 -8.68
CA THR A 204 42.63 0.39 -10.03
C THR A 204 41.25 -0.28 -9.99
N ALA A 205 40.91 -0.92 -8.86
CA ALA A 205 39.61 -1.50 -8.59
C ALA A 205 39.11 -1.03 -7.22
N PHE A 206 37.89 -0.48 -7.17
CA PHE A 206 37.27 -0.09 -5.91
C PHE A 206 35.75 -0.23 -5.93
N TRP A 207 35.19 -0.44 -4.75
CA TRP A 207 33.76 -0.40 -4.50
C TRP A 207 33.54 0.36 -3.20
N GLU A 208 32.75 1.42 -3.24
CA GLU A 208 32.48 2.26 -2.08
C GLU A 208 31.01 2.60 -1.99
N ILE A 209 30.40 2.33 -0.85
CA ILE A 209 29.06 2.80 -0.53
C ILE A 209 29.08 3.65 0.73
N GLN A 210 28.31 4.73 0.72
CA GLN A 210 28.06 5.60 1.87
C GLN A 210 26.58 5.60 2.19
N PHE A 211 26.22 5.58 3.47
CA PHE A 211 24.84 5.55 3.96
C PHE A 211 24.48 6.82 4.73
N PHE A 212 23.28 7.33 4.50
CA PHE A 212 22.80 8.56 5.14
C PHE A 212 21.27 8.63 5.19
N ASN A 213 20.74 9.65 5.87
CA ASN A 213 19.29 9.94 5.95
C ASN A 213 18.42 8.76 6.39
N PHE A 214 18.89 7.98 7.36
CA PHE A 214 18.14 6.87 7.97
C PHE A 214 16.76 7.31 8.46
N ASN A 215 15.73 6.57 8.06
CA ASN A 215 14.32 6.72 8.43
C ASN A 215 13.69 8.09 8.08
N ARG A 216 14.34 8.91 7.25
CA ARG A 216 13.81 10.22 6.84
C ARG A 216 12.89 10.14 5.62
N GLN A 217 12.92 9.04 4.87
CA GLN A 217 12.14 8.88 3.64
C GLN A 217 11.02 7.87 3.81
N ASN A 218 9.81 8.24 3.35
CA ASN A 218 8.61 7.46 3.60
C ASN A 218 8.01 6.79 2.35
N LYS A 219 8.50 7.09 1.13
CA LYS A 219 7.90 6.50 -0.08
C LYS A 219 8.80 6.46 -1.31
N ILE A 220 8.79 5.32 -1.99
CA ILE A 220 9.23 5.17 -3.37
C ILE A 220 7.97 5.11 -4.24
N SER A 221 7.88 5.95 -5.28
CA SER A 221 6.77 5.92 -6.22
C SER A 221 7.14 5.03 -7.39
N PHE A 222 6.33 4.00 -7.64
CA PHE A 222 6.51 3.11 -8.79
C PHE A 222 5.69 3.60 -9.98
N PRO A 223 6.20 3.45 -11.21
CA PRO A 223 5.41 3.72 -12.40
C PRO A 223 4.14 2.86 -12.41
N PHE A 224 3.14 3.31 -13.15
CA PHE A 224 1.90 2.57 -13.33
C PHE A 224 1.95 1.84 -14.67
N THR A 225 1.97 0.51 -14.65
CA THR A 225 2.02 -0.32 -15.86
C THR A 225 0.77 -1.19 -15.92
N PRO A 226 -0.23 -0.84 -16.76
CA PRO A 226 -1.46 -1.62 -16.83
C PRO A 226 -1.20 -2.98 -17.48
N LYS A 227 -1.82 -4.02 -16.92
CA LYS A 227 -1.91 -5.37 -17.50
C LYS A 227 -3.27 -5.65 -18.12
N VAL A 228 -4.31 -5.00 -17.60
CA VAL A 228 -5.68 -5.19 -18.06
C VAL A 228 -6.37 -3.84 -18.23
N ILE A 229 -7.13 -3.71 -19.30
CA ILE A 229 -8.08 -2.62 -19.54
C ILE A 229 -9.49 -3.20 -19.44
N ILE A 230 -10.29 -2.62 -18.55
CA ILE A 230 -11.70 -2.95 -18.35
C ILE A 230 -12.52 -1.77 -18.84
N GLN A 231 -13.48 -2.04 -19.71
CA GLN A 231 -14.43 -1.06 -20.21
C GLN A 231 -15.79 -1.35 -19.62
N LEU A 232 -16.39 -0.34 -18.99
CA LEU A 232 -17.71 -0.39 -18.39
C LEU A 232 -18.63 0.62 -19.07
N ILE A 233 -19.91 0.28 -19.14
CA ILE A 233 -21.00 1.19 -19.50
C ILE A 233 -21.87 1.44 -18.28
N ALA A 234 -22.30 2.68 -18.10
CA ALA A 234 -23.22 3.07 -17.04
C ALA A 234 -24.62 3.35 -17.59
N ASP A 235 -25.64 3.02 -16.82
CA ASP A 235 -27.04 3.36 -17.12
C ASP A 235 -27.34 4.88 -17.01
N SER A 236 -26.46 5.62 -16.33
CA SER A 236 -26.63 7.02 -16.02
C SER A 236 -25.27 7.73 -15.86
N LYS A 237 -25.31 9.06 -15.69
CA LYS A 237 -24.09 9.88 -15.63
C LYS A 237 -23.18 9.44 -14.48
N ILE A 238 -21.91 9.20 -14.81
CA ILE A 238 -20.88 8.86 -13.83
C ILE A 238 -20.37 10.13 -13.14
N ASP A 239 -20.73 10.29 -11.87
CA ASP A 239 -20.26 11.38 -11.02
C ASP A 239 -18.91 11.07 -10.35
N ASN A 240 -18.32 12.09 -9.72
CA ASN A 240 -17.04 11.92 -9.00
C ASN A 240 -17.18 10.99 -7.79
N LYS A 241 -18.38 10.90 -7.19
CA LYS A 241 -18.64 10.00 -6.06
C LYS A 241 -18.53 8.54 -6.49
N THR A 242 -19.13 8.18 -7.62
CA THR A 242 -19.05 6.83 -8.21
C THR A 242 -17.60 6.45 -8.49
N LYS A 243 -16.81 7.37 -9.08
CA LYS A 243 -15.37 7.13 -9.30
C LYS A 243 -14.62 6.89 -7.99
N ALA A 244 -14.88 7.71 -6.97
CA ALA A 244 -14.24 7.57 -5.66
C ALA A 244 -14.58 6.23 -5.00
N ILE A 245 -15.84 5.80 -5.07
CA ILE A 245 -16.29 4.49 -4.56
C ILE A 245 -15.55 3.35 -5.28
N LEU A 246 -15.50 3.37 -6.62
CA LEU A 246 -14.77 2.34 -7.38
C LEU A 246 -13.29 2.30 -6.99
N LEU A 247 -12.63 3.46 -6.98
CA LEU A 247 -11.21 3.56 -6.61
C LEU A 247 -10.96 2.99 -5.21
N ASP A 248 -11.82 3.31 -4.25
CA ASP A 248 -11.73 2.81 -2.88
C ASP A 248 -11.91 1.29 -2.81
N ARG A 249 -12.88 0.71 -3.54
CA ARG A 249 -13.06 -0.76 -3.62
C ARG A 249 -11.81 -1.47 -4.14
N PHE A 250 -11.22 -0.96 -5.24
CA PHE A 250 -9.97 -1.50 -5.78
C PHE A 250 -8.82 -1.36 -4.79
N GLN A 251 -8.71 -0.20 -4.14
CA GLN A 251 -7.64 0.07 -3.18
C GLN A 251 -7.72 -0.84 -1.94
N GLN A 252 -8.91 -1.08 -1.39
CA GLN A 252 -9.11 -2.00 -0.26
C GLN A 252 -8.70 -3.45 -0.60
N LEU A 253 -8.77 -3.83 -1.87
CA LEU A 253 -8.32 -5.13 -2.38
C LEU A 253 -6.84 -5.16 -2.79
N GLY A 254 -6.11 -4.05 -2.61
CA GLY A 254 -4.70 -3.95 -2.97
C GLY A 254 -4.46 -3.92 -4.48
N PHE A 255 -5.44 -3.45 -5.25
CA PHE A 255 -5.31 -3.15 -6.67
C PHE A 255 -4.95 -1.67 -6.86
N ARG A 256 -3.88 -1.42 -7.63
CA ARG A 256 -3.60 -0.08 -8.17
C ARG A 256 -4.32 0.03 -9.50
N VAL A 257 -5.19 1.02 -9.60
CA VAL A 257 -5.99 1.26 -10.81
C VAL A 257 -5.94 2.73 -11.24
N LYS A 258 -6.16 2.98 -12.53
CA LYS A 258 -6.48 4.29 -13.07
C LYS A 258 -7.87 4.25 -13.68
N VAL A 259 -8.68 5.26 -13.38
CA VAL A 259 -10.05 5.36 -13.88
C VAL A 259 -10.16 6.56 -14.81
N ARG A 260 -10.67 6.35 -16.01
CA ARG A 260 -10.99 7.39 -16.99
C ARG A 260 -12.46 7.31 -17.36
N THR A 261 -13.08 8.45 -17.63
CA THR A 261 -14.47 8.49 -18.10
C THR A 261 -14.55 9.19 -19.43
N TYR A 262 -15.42 8.67 -20.28
CA TYR A 262 -15.66 9.18 -21.60
C TYR A 262 -17.16 9.44 -21.76
N ALA A 263 -17.51 10.59 -22.33
CA ALA A 263 -18.82 10.75 -22.94
C ALA A 263 -18.77 10.05 -24.30
N ALA A 264 -19.71 9.15 -24.57
CA ALA A 264 -19.84 8.48 -25.85
C ALA A 264 -21.30 8.47 -26.27
N ASP A 265 -21.54 8.35 -27.57
CA ASP A 265 -22.89 8.35 -28.18
C ASP A 265 -23.77 7.21 -27.66
N LEU A 266 -23.13 6.12 -27.20
CA LEU A 266 -23.76 4.94 -26.62
C LEU A 266 -23.91 5.02 -25.09
N GLY A 267 -23.75 6.21 -24.49
CA GLY A 267 -23.87 6.45 -23.05
C GLY A 267 -22.54 6.67 -22.32
N PRO A 268 -22.57 6.99 -21.02
CA PRO A 268 -21.37 7.25 -20.23
C PRO A 268 -20.51 5.99 -20.09
N ARG A 269 -19.23 6.09 -20.48
CA ARG A 269 -18.28 4.97 -20.40
C ARG A 269 -17.20 5.23 -19.37
N LEU A 270 -16.72 4.15 -18.78
CA LEU A 270 -15.62 4.16 -17.81
C LEU A 270 -14.58 3.13 -18.22
N GLU A 271 -13.32 3.57 -18.31
CA GLU A 271 -12.18 2.70 -18.52
C GLU A 271 -11.42 2.57 -17.19
N ILE A 272 -11.19 1.33 -16.77
CA ILE A 272 -10.34 1.00 -15.63
C ILE A 272 -9.11 0.30 -16.16
N GLN A 273 -7.96 0.89 -15.90
CA GLN A 273 -6.68 0.24 -16.13
C GLN A 273 -6.22 -0.36 -14.81
N SER A 274 -5.82 -1.63 -14.78
CA SER A 274 -5.35 -2.35 -13.60
C SER A 274 -3.96 -2.95 -13.82
N GLU A 275 -3.09 -2.91 -12.80
CA GLU A 275 -1.76 -3.56 -12.81
C GLU A 275 -1.82 -5.07 -12.56
N LYS A 276 -2.99 -5.59 -12.16
CA LYS A 276 -3.22 -7.01 -11.90
C LYS A 276 -4.41 -7.49 -12.72
N ASP A 277 -4.36 -8.76 -13.12
CA ASP A 277 -5.54 -9.43 -13.63
C ASP A 277 -6.59 -9.62 -12.52
N ILE A 278 -7.85 -9.59 -12.92
CA ILE A 278 -9.02 -9.67 -12.03
C ILE A 278 -9.99 -10.67 -12.65
N ALA A 279 -10.31 -11.74 -11.92
CA ALA A 279 -11.31 -12.71 -12.35
C ALA A 279 -12.66 -12.02 -12.60
N GLU A 280 -13.38 -12.43 -13.64
CA GLU A 280 -14.64 -11.78 -14.03
C GLU A 280 -15.69 -11.81 -12.91
N THR A 281 -15.80 -12.93 -12.19
CA THR A 281 -16.68 -13.07 -11.02
C THR A 281 -16.36 -12.05 -9.93
N GLN A 282 -15.07 -11.80 -9.67
CA GLN A 282 -14.63 -10.78 -8.73
C GLN A 282 -14.91 -9.37 -9.26
N LEU A 283 -14.64 -9.12 -10.54
CA LEU A 283 -14.89 -7.84 -11.19
C LEU A 283 -16.37 -7.46 -11.11
N ASN A 284 -17.27 -8.40 -11.39
CA ASN A 284 -18.72 -8.18 -11.33
C ASN A 284 -19.17 -7.76 -9.93
N LEU A 285 -18.60 -8.34 -8.87
CA LEU A 285 -18.83 -7.88 -7.50
C LEU A 285 -18.25 -6.49 -7.24
N ILE A 286 -17.04 -6.18 -7.72
CA ILE A 286 -16.41 -4.87 -7.51
C ILE A 286 -17.23 -3.75 -8.17
N ILE A 287 -17.78 -3.98 -9.37
CA ILE A 287 -18.54 -2.97 -10.14
C ILE A 287 -20.03 -2.94 -9.79
N SER A 288 -20.50 -3.83 -8.92
CA SER A 288 -21.90 -3.93 -8.51
C SER A 288 -22.38 -2.64 -7.82
N GLN A 289 -23.69 -2.37 -7.72
CA GLN A 289 -24.14 -1.14 -7.07
C GLN A 289 -23.69 -1.08 -5.60
N GLY A 290 -23.64 -2.22 -4.91
CA GLY A 290 -23.28 -2.32 -3.50
C GLY A 290 -24.43 -1.90 -2.58
N LYS A 291 -25.68 -2.09 -3.01
CA LYS A 291 -26.86 -1.96 -2.18
C LYS A 291 -26.88 -3.11 -1.18
N VAL A 292 -26.84 -2.79 0.11
CA VAL A 292 -26.80 -3.76 1.18
C VAL A 292 -28.09 -3.66 1.97
N GLU A 293 -28.75 -4.79 2.13
CA GLU A 293 -29.96 -4.92 2.93
C GLU A 293 -29.81 -6.12 3.86
N ILE A 294 -30.28 -5.97 5.09
CA ILE A 294 -30.26 -7.06 6.07
C ILE A 294 -31.71 -7.32 6.45
N TYR A 295 -32.16 -8.56 6.26
CA TYR A 295 -33.53 -8.97 6.53
C TYR A 295 -33.59 -10.03 7.62
N SER A 296 -34.66 -10.04 8.42
CA SER A 296 -35.06 -11.24 9.15
C SER A 296 -35.81 -12.18 8.21
N GLY A 297 -35.75 -13.48 8.46
CA GLY A 297 -36.48 -14.46 7.65
C GLY A 297 -36.37 -15.89 8.16
N GLU A 298 -36.94 -16.80 7.39
CA GLU A 298 -36.99 -18.23 7.70
C GLU A 298 -36.76 -19.07 6.43
N TRP A 299 -36.23 -20.28 6.63
CA TRP A 299 -36.15 -21.27 5.55
C TRP A 299 -37.54 -21.81 5.24
N LEU A 300 -37.86 -21.97 3.96
CA LEU A 300 -39.07 -22.66 3.55
C LEU A 300 -38.78 -24.13 3.28
N ALA A 301 -39.54 -25.03 3.92
CA ALA A 301 -39.42 -26.47 3.69
C ALA A 301 -40.03 -26.89 2.34
N VAL A 302 -41.13 -26.25 1.94
CA VAL A 302 -41.85 -26.45 0.67
C VAL A 302 -42.40 -25.10 0.21
N LEU A 303 -42.36 -24.82 -1.10
CA LEU A 303 -43.04 -23.66 -1.67
C LEU A 303 -44.55 -23.89 -1.58
N ASP A 304 -45.19 -23.29 -0.57
CA ASP A 304 -46.63 -23.37 -0.42
C ASP A 304 -47.28 -22.44 -1.46
N GLU A 305 -48.17 -22.97 -2.31
CA GLU A 305 -48.82 -22.23 -3.41
C GLU A 305 -49.67 -21.03 -2.89
N LYS A 306 -49.95 -21.00 -1.59
CA LYS A 306 -50.72 -19.95 -0.90
C LYS A 306 -49.87 -18.78 -0.38
N THR A 307 -48.57 -18.71 -0.69
CA THR A 307 -47.74 -17.61 -0.19
C THR A 307 -48.19 -16.29 -0.83
N SER A 308 -48.76 -15.41 0.00
CA SER A 308 -49.48 -14.20 -0.44
C SER A 308 -48.62 -13.10 -1.06
N ASP A 309 -47.29 -13.24 -1.03
CA ASP A 309 -46.36 -12.26 -1.59
C ASP A 309 -45.11 -12.96 -2.19
N PRO A 310 -45.11 -13.26 -3.50
CA PRO A 310 -43.96 -13.88 -4.16
C PRO A 310 -42.71 -12.98 -4.17
N GLU A 311 -42.84 -11.67 -3.95
CA GLU A 311 -41.69 -10.77 -3.90
C GLU A 311 -40.86 -10.94 -2.62
N GLN A 312 -41.36 -11.64 -1.61
CA GLN A 312 -40.64 -11.95 -0.36
C GLN A 312 -39.85 -13.27 -0.43
N ILE A 313 -40.10 -14.09 -1.45
CA ILE A 313 -39.38 -15.36 -1.63
C ILE A 313 -38.10 -15.11 -2.43
N ARG A 314 -36.98 -15.55 -1.87
CA ARG A 314 -35.66 -15.52 -2.50
C ARG A 314 -34.99 -16.88 -2.38
N TYR A 315 -33.88 -17.06 -3.07
CA TYR A 315 -33.10 -18.29 -3.02
C TYR A 315 -31.70 -18.03 -2.48
N PHE A 316 -31.25 -18.89 -1.57
CA PHE A 316 -29.87 -18.95 -1.12
C PHE A 316 -29.36 -20.38 -1.29
N GLN A 317 -28.34 -20.58 -2.13
CA GLN A 317 -27.78 -21.91 -2.42
C GLN A 317 -28.87 -22.94 -2.76
N PHE A 318 -29.79 -22.57 -3.66
CA PHE A 318 -30.93 -23.39 -4.10
C PHE A 318 -32.01 -23.66 -3.04
N LYS A 319 -31.90 -23.09 -1.83
CA LYS A 319 -32.94 -23.19 -0.79
C LYS A 319 -33.83 -21.95 -0.80
N PRO A 320 -35.16 -22.10 -0.82
CA PRO A 320 -36.07 -20.97 -0.73
C PRO A 320 -36.05 -20.37 0.69
N VAL A 321 -36.02 -19.05 0.74
CA VAL A 321 -36.01 -18.21 1.94
C VAL A 321 -37.18 -17.24 1.85
N LYS A 322 -37.96 -17.14 2.92
CA LYS A 322 -38.98 -16.09 3.06
C LYS A 322 -38.41 -14.94 3.88
N LEU A 323 -38.22 -13.80 3.23
CA LEU A 323 -37.81 -12.56 3.90
C LEU A 323 -39.01 -11.94 4.59
N SER A 324 -38.87 -11.58 5.86
CA SER A 324 -39.96 -11.06 6.70
C SER A 324 -39.85 -9.55 6.89
N GLU A 325 -38.76 -9.07 7.46
CA GLU A 325 -38.61 -7.67 7.87
C GLU A 325 -37.24 -7.12 7.50
N LEU A 326 -37.20 -5.92 6.91
CA LEU A 326 -35.96 -5.19 6.66
C LEU A 326 -35.43 -4.62 7.97
N ILE A 327 -34.30 -5.13 8.43
CA ILE A 327 -33.62 -4.69 9.65
C ILE A 327 -32.70 -3.49 9.36
N PHE A 328 -31.87 -3.59 8.32
CA PHE A 328 -30.87 -2.56 8.00
C PHE A 328 -30.64 -2.34 6.52
N THR A 329 -30.11 -1.15 6.23
CA THR A 329 -29.53 -0.78 4.94
C THR A 329 -28.10 -0.24 5.12
N ASN A 330 -27.39 0.05 4.03
CA ASN A 330 -26.01 0.57 4.06
C ASN A 330 -25.71 1.64 5.14
N PRO A 331 -26.56 2.66 5.39
CA PRO A 331 -26.24 3.72 6.35
C PRO A 331 -26.04 3.26 7.78
N ALA A 332 -26.60 2.11 8.17
CA ALA A 332 -26.47 1.54 9.51
C ALA A 332 -25.13 0.82 9.74
N ILE A 333 -24.42 0.46 8.67
CA ILE A 333 -23.15 -0.25 8.72
C ILE A 333 -22.02 0.78 8.89
N GLU A 334 -21.19 0.58 9.92
CA GLU A 334 -19.97 1.37 10.15
C GLU A 334 -18.82 0.84 9.29
N ARG A 335 -18.60 -0.47 9.34
CA ARG A 335 -17.56 -1.15 8.57
C ARG A 335 -17.86 -2.65 8.41
N ALA A 336 -17.22 -3.26 7.44
CA ALA A 336 -17.20 -4.69 7.17
C ALA A 336 -15.76 -5.20 7.14
N SER A 337 -15.53 -6.42 7.62
CA SER A 337 -14.23 -7.09 7.53
C SER A 337 -14.35 -8.59 7.28
N ALA A 338 -13.37 -9.15 6.56
CA ALA A 338 -13.20 -10.60 6.45
C ALA A 338 -12.45 -11.11 7.69
N ASN A 339 -13.08 -11.99 8.47
CA ASN A 339 -12.44 -12.71 9.56
C ASN A 339 -12.02 -14.10 9.06
N LEU A 340 -10.71 -14.37 9.13
CA LEU A 340 -10.10 -15.61 8.63
C LEU A 340 -9.63 -16.52 9.77
N ASP A 341 -9.74 -16.07 11.03
CA ASP A 341 -9.13 -16.73 12.18
C ASP A 341 -10.11 -17.67 12.91
N GLN A 342 -11.39 -17.69 12.52
CA GLN A 342 -12.47 -18.35 13.28
C GLN A 342 -12.99 -19.68 12.69
N GLY A 343 -12.22 -20.33 11.81
CA GLY A 343 -12.57 -21.66 11.31
C GLY A 343 -12.12 -21.91 9.87
N PRO A 344 -12.53 -23.05 9.29
CA PRO A 344 -12.16 -23.40 7.91
C PRO A 344 -12.88 -22.52 6.87
N GLU A 345 -14.03 -21.95 7.20
CA GLU A 345 -14.80 -21.07 6.32
C GLU A 345 -14.60 -19.60 6.70
N PRO A 346 -14.35 -18.71 5.73
CA PRO A 346 -14.20 -17.29 6.00
C PRO A 346 -15.55 -16.65 6.39
N ILE A 347 -15.51 -15.77 7.38
CA ILE A 347 -16.69 -15.09 7.93
C ILE A 347 -16.65 -13.62 7.51
N LEU A 348 -17.79 -13.08 7.07
CA LEU A 348 -17.95 -11.63 6.91
C LEU A 348 -18.51 -11.04 8.18
N GLU A 349 -17.81 -10.06 8.72
CA GLU A 349 -18.22 -9.36 9.93
C GLU A 349 -18.69 -7.97 9.59
N LEU A 350 -19.89 -7.63 10.02
CA LEU A 350 -20.46 -6.28 9.90
C LEU A 350 -20.48 -5.63 11.28
N TYR A 351 -19.96 -4.41 11.36
CA TYR A 351 -19.99 -3.58 12.54
C TYR A 351 -21.04 -2.48 12.34
N LEU A 352 -21.93 -2.32 13.30
CA LEU A 352 -23.10 -1.45 13.20
C LEU A 352 -22.85 -0.14 13.96
N LYS A 353 -23.33 0.98 13.42
CA LYS A 353 -23.20 2.30 14.06
C LYS A 353 -24.02 2.43 15.33
N ALA A 354 -25.12 1.68 15.42
CA ALA A 354 -26.01 1.66 16.57
C ALA A 354 -26.25 0.22 16.98
N LYS A 355 -26.26 0.00 18.29
CA LYS A 355 -26.60 -1.28 18.91
C LYS A 355 -28.07 -1.58 18.66
N LEU A 356 -28.39 -2.80 18.24
CA LEU A 356 -29.77 -3.23 18.04
C LEU A 356 -30.20 -4.34 18.97
N GLN A 357 -31.50 -4.34 19.28
CA GLN A 357 -32.17 -5.52 19.79
C GLN A 357 -32.53 -6.43 18.61
N PRO A 358 -32.18 -7.73 18.66
CA PRO A 358 -32.56 -8.65 17.60
C PRO A 358 -34.07 -8.76 17.40
N PRO A 359 -34.52 -9.12 16.18
CA PRO A 359 -35.89 -9.56 15.96
C PRO A 359 -36.20 -10.82 16.79
N ASP A 360 -37.49 -11.16 16.91
CA ASP A 360 -38.00 -12.27 17.72
C ASP A 360 -37.16 -13.56 17.66
N LYS A 361 -37.17 -14.27 18.80
CA LYS A 361 -36.55 -15.58 19.00
C LYS A 361 -36.94 -16.49 17.82
N GLU A 362 -35.93 -17.11 17.19
CA GLU A 362 -36.01 -18.09 16.08
C GLU A 362 -35.81 -17.57 14.64
N LYS A 363 -35.83 -16.25 14.39
CA LYS A 363 -35.59 -15.77 13.01
C LYS A 363 -34.10 -15.74 12.64
N LEU A 364 -33.81 -16.20 11.42
CA LEU A 364 -32.50 -16.03 10.80
C LEU A 364 -32.36 -14.62 10.27
N VAL A 365 -31.12 -14.15 10.18
CA VAL A 365 -30.79 -12.87 9.58
C VAL A 365 -30.03 -13.11 8.28
N PHE A 366 -30.56 -12.58 7.19
CA PHE A 366 -30.02 -12.73 5.84
C PHE A 366 -29.39 -11.42 5.38
N LEU A 367 -28.20 -11.52 4.78
CA LEU A 367 -27.51 -10.40 4.14
C LEU A 367 -27.76 -10.45 2.64
N LEU A 368 -28.33 -9.39 2.12
CA LEU A 368 -28.54 -9.18 0.70
C LEU A 368 -27.52 -8.15 0.17
N LEU A 369 -26.95 -8.45 -0.99
CA LEU A 369 -26.15 -7.55 -1.80
C LEU A 369 -26.76 -7.45 -3.18
N ASP A 370 -27.16 -6.25 -3.60
CA ASP A 370 -27.79 -5.99 -4.90
C ASP A 370 -28.98 -6.94 -5.19
N ASN A 371 -29.80 -7.17 -4.17
CA ASN A 371 -30.99 -8.03 -4.13
C ASN A 371 -30.72 -9.55 -4.13
N GLU A 372 -29.47 -10.00 -4.05
CA GLU A 372 -29.11 -11.42 -3.90
C GLU A 372 -28.73 -11.75 -2.46
N ILE A 373 -29.24 -12.86 -1.92
CA ILE A 373 -28.80 -13.33 -0.61
C ILE A 373 -27.36 -13.86 -0.75
N ILE A 374 -26.43 -13.24 0.00
CA ILE A 374 -25.01 -13.60 -0.04
C ILE A 374 -24.56 -14.34 1.21
N GLY A 375 -25.32 -14.31 2.30
CA GLY A 375 -25.01 -15.03 3.53
C GLY A 375 -26.11 -14.91 4.56
N TYR A 376 -25.98 -15.69 5.63
CA TYR A 376 -26.92 -15.65 6.76
C TYR A 376 -26.19 -15.77 8.09
N THR A 377 -26.88 -15.43 9.17
CA THR A 377 -26.45 -15.60 10.55
C THR A 377 -27.63 -15.90 11.46
N GLN A 378 -27.35 -16.49 12.61
CA GLN A 378 -28.33 -16.68 13.68
C GLN A 378 -27.92 -15.76 14.82
N VAL A 379 -28.86 -14.93 15.28
CA VAL A 379 -28.60 -14.06 16.42
C VAL A 379 -28.93 -14.80 17.72
N LEU A 380 -28.00 -14.74 18.68
CA LEU A 380 -28.19 -15.28 20.03
C LEU A 380 -28.91 -14.26 20.94
N GLU A 381 -29.74 -14.74 21.86
CA GLU A 381 -30.62 -13.92 22.72
C GLU A 381 -29.91 -12.83 23.55
N ASN A 382 -30.67 -11.77 23.86
CA ASN A 382 -30.43 -10.82 24.95
C ASN A 382 -29.13 -10.01 24.91
N GLN A 383 -28.49 -9.89 23.75
CA GLN A 383 -27.35 -9.01 23.56
C GLN A 383 -27.66 -7.91 22.55
N LEU A 384 -27.37 -6.68 22.94
CA LEU A 384 -27.29 -5.57 22.00
C LEU A 384 -26.19 -5.89 20.97
N ILE A 385 -26.58 -6.00 19.71
CA ILE A 385 -25.68 -6.40 18.64
C ILE A 385 -25.03 -5.14 18.07
N ASP A 386 -23.72 -5.01 18.26
CA ASP A 386 -22.88 -4.08 17.50
C ASP A 386 -22.09 -4.78 16.38
N ARG A 387 -22.12 -6.13 16.35
CA ARG A 387 -21.40 -6.95 15.39
C ARG A 387 -22.22 -8.15 14.93
N MET A 388 -22.34 -8.32 13.61
CA MET A 388 -22.98 -9.49 12.99
C MET A 388 -21.96 -10.31 12.20
N GLN A 389 -22.04 -11.63 12.30
CA GLN A 389 -21.11 -12.56 11.63
C GLN A 389 -21.86 -13.44 10.63
N PHE A 390 -21.70 -13.14 9.34
CA PHE A 390 -22.36 -13.87 8.26
C PHE A 390 -21.47 -15.01 7.73
N LYS A 391 -22.08 -16.18 7.56
CA LYS A 391 -21.44 -17.42 7.11
C LYS A 391 -21.91 -17.82 5.71
N ALA A 392 -21.28 -18.85 5.14
CA ALA A 392 -21.62 -19.47 3.86
C ALA A 392 -21.53 -18.53 2.63
N ILE A 393 -20.65 -17.52 2.69
CA ILE A 393 -20.54 -16.49 1.65
C ILE A 393 -19.74 -16.97 0.44
N GLY A 394 -18.72 -17.80 0.68
CA GLY A 394 -17.81 -18.36 -0.31
C GLY A 394 -16.37 -18.35 0.16
N ASP A 395 -15.42 -18.24 -0.77
CA ASP A 395 -14.00 -18.20 -0.46
C ASP A 395 -13.53 -16.84 0.14
N VAL A 396 -12.26 -16.82 0.58
CA VAL A 396 -11.62 -15.65 1.20
C VAL A 396 -11.63 -14.43 0.28
N LEU A 397 -11.44 -14.63 -1.03
CA LEU A 397 -11.38 -13.54 -2.00
C LEU A 397 -12.76 -12.89 -2.14
N LYS A 398 -13.81 -13.70 -2.26
CA LYS A 398 -15.20 -13.24 -2.33
C LYS A 398 -15.61 -12.47 -1.07
N VAL A 399 -15.28 -12.99 0.12
CA VAL A 399 -15.56 -12.29 1.39
C VAL A 399 -14.84 -10.94 1.48
N LYS A 400 -13.55 -10.88 1.10
CA LYS A 400 -12.79 -9.62 1.05
C LYS A 400 -13.38 -8.63 0.05
N THR A 401 -13.81 -9.09 -1.12
CA THR A 401 -14.44 -8.25 -2.13
C THR A 401 -15.78 -7.69 -1.67
N ILE A 402 -16.62 -8.51 -1.03
CA ILE A 402 -17.89 -8.04 -0.45
C ILE A 402 -17.61 -7.01 0.66
N ALA A 403 -16.67 -7.27 1.57
CA ALA A 403 -16.30 -6.31 2.60
C ALA A 403 -15.88 -4.95 2.02
N ALA A 404 -15.05 -4.97 0.96
CA ALA A 404 -14.64 -3.76 0.25
C ALA A 404 -15.84 -3.01 -0.37
N VAL A 405 -16.75 -3.73 -1.03
CA VAL A 405 -17.98 -3.16 -1.61
C VAL A 405 -18.84 -2.48 -0.55
N ILE A 406 -19.06 -3.13 0.59
CA ILE A 406 -19.86 -2.59 1.71
C ILE A 406 -19.20 -1.32 2.28
N ASN A 407 -17.88 -1.37 2.53
CA ASN A 407 -17.12 -0.27 3.13
C ASN A 407 -17.09 0.99 2.26
N SER A 408 -16.97 0.83 0.94
CA SER A 408 -16.95 1.96 0.01
C SER A 408 -18.34 2.56 -0.21
N GLY A 409 -19.40 1.83 0.15
CA GLY A 409 -20.79 2.26 0.03
C GLY A 409 -21.39 2.05 -1.36
N MET A 410 -22.65 2.48 -1.49
CA MET A 410 -23.48 2.26 -2.67
C MET A 410 -23.22 3.28 -3.78
N MET A 411 -23.09 2.80 -5.02
CA MET A 411 -23.07 3.60 -6.24
C MET A 411 -24.50 3.85 -6.74
N LYS A 412 -24.74 5.04 -7.30
CA LYS A 412 -26.02 5.36 -7.94
C LYS A 412 -26.18 4.70 -9.32
N PRO A 413 -25.21 4.81 -10.25
CA PRO A 413 -25.35 4.17 -11.55
C PRO A 413 -25.13 2.67 -11.45
N THR A 414 -25.87 1.90 -12.25
CA THR A 414 -25.53 0.50 -12.53
C THR A 414 -24.42 0.48 -13.56
N LEU A 415 -23.35 -0.26 -13.27
CA LEU A 415 -22.25 -0.48 -14.20
C LEU A 415 -22.36 -1.88 -14.80
N LYS A 416 -22.14 -2.00 -16.11
CA LYS A 416 -22.07 -3.28 -16.82
C LYS A 416 -20.73 -3.42 -17.51
N LEU A 417 -20.15 -4.61 -17.45
CA LEU A 417 -18.94 -4.95 -18.17
C LEU A 417 -19.22 -4.95 -19.68
N LEU A 418 -18.49 -4.13 -20.43
CA LEU A 418 -18.55 -4.09 -21.89
C LEU A 418 -17.44 -4.94 -22.50
N ALA A 419 -16.21 -4.78 -21.99
CA ALA A 419 -15.05 -5.53 -22.46
C ALA A 419 -13.97 -5.60 -21.37
N LYS A 420 -13.19 -6.68 -21.39
CA LYS A 420 -11.95 -6.84 -20.62
C LYS A 420 -10.86 -7.28 -21.60
N LYS A 421 -9.76 -6.53 -21.67
CA LYS A 421 -8.63 -6.78 -22.55
C LYS A 421 -7.33 -6.88 -21.76
N GLU A 422 -6.60 -7.96 -21.93
CA GLU A 422 -5.21 -8.11 -21.46
C GLU A 422 -4.27 -7.37 -22.42
N ILE A 423 -3.24 -6.72 -21.86
CA ILE A 423 -2.26 -5.90 -22.60
C ILE A 423 -0.97 -6.68 -22.80
#